data_AF-A0AA38FD49-F1
#
_entry.id   AF-A0AA38FD49-F1
#
_cell.length_a   1.000
_cell.length_b   1.000
_cell.length_c   1.000
_cell.angle_alpha   90.00
_cell.angle_beta   90.00
_cell.angle_gamma   90.00
#
_symmetry.space_group_name_H-M   'P 1'
#
loop_
_entity.id
_entity.type
_entity.pdbx_description
1 polymer ?
#
loop_
_entity_poly.entity_id
_entity_poly.type
_entity_poly.pdbx_seq_one_letter_code
_entity_poly.pdbx_strand_id
1 'polypeptide(L)'
;QEEEMDIDADPFGECSVVPLQRGDLRDFPSVGTVIPVYIEMPINELRPRFPEIGHWVKLRNLTFCTRSGLWQGVMSYQSKVHIISSEMEERYKRDSVERLKTESRWPQWCPKTLDGITVTNCEGIRFSTLMDVITHSQ
;
A
#
# COMPACT_ATOMS: atom_id res chain seq x y z
N GLN A 1 -38.09 -16.39 21.83
CA GLN A 1 -37.19 -15.22 21.73
C GLN A 1 -35.93 -15.74 21.08
N GLU A 2 -35.91 -15.70 19.75
CA GLU A 2 -34.73 -16.00 18.93
C GLU A 2 -34.42 -14.67 18.24
N GLU A 3 -33.31 -14.04 18.61
CA GLU A 3 -32.76 -12.90 17.89
C GLU A 3 -32.09 -13.44 16.63
N GLU A 4 -32.76 -13.30 15.49
CA GLU A 4 -32.09 -13.36 14.20
C GLU A 4 -31.11 -12.19 14.11
N MET A 5 -29.82 -12.53 14.15
CA MET A 5 -28.74 -11.59 13.94
C MET A 5 -28.54 -11.48 12.43
N ASP A 6 -28.98 -10.38 11.84
CA ASP A 6 -28.72 -10.00 10.44
C ASP A 6 -27.19 -9.90 10.22
N ILE A 7 -26.59 -10.95 9.67
CA ILE A 7 -25.21 -10.96 9.20
C ILE A 7 -25.24 -10.60 7.71
N ASP A 8 -25.65 -9.36 7.41
CA ASP A 8 -25.50 -8.78 6.07
C ASP A 8 -25.16 -7.28 6.15
N ALA A 9 -24.59 -6.85 7.27
CA ALA A 9 -23.88 -5.57 7.31
C ALA A 9 -22.52 -5.77 6.62
N ASP A 10 -22.43 -5.35 5.35
CA ASP A 10 -21.16 -5.14 4.66
C ASP A 10 -20.21 -4.36 5.61
N PRO A 11 -19.11 -4.97 6.10
CA PRO A 11 -18.18 -4.28 7.01
C PRO A 11 -17.49 -3.08 6.33
N PHE A 12 -17.73 -2.89 5.04
CA PHE A 12 -17.06 -1.96 4.15
C PHE A 12 -18.09 -1.04 3.50
N GLY A 13 -18.63 -0.10 4.30
CA GLY A 13 -19.52 0.95 3.79
C GLY A 13 -19.07 1.55 2.45
N GLU A 14 -20.05 1.89 1.61
CA GLU A 14 -19.89 2.27 0.19
C GLU A 14 -18.65 3.13 -0.08
N CYS A 15 -17.67 2.56 -0.78
CA CYS A 15 -16.53 3.30 -1.33
C CYS A 15 -17.02 4.12 -2.53
N SER A 16 -17.27 5.42 -2.32
CA SER A 16 -17.62 6.30 -3.42
C SER A 16 -16.39 6.50 -4.32
N VAL A 17 -16.45 6.00 -5.55
CA VAL A 17 -15.38 6.13 -6.54
C VAL A 17 -15.45 7.55 -7.13
N VAL A 18 -14.71 8.48 -6.55
CA VAL A 18 -14.67 9.87 -7.03
C VAL A 18 -13.28 10.14 -7.60
N PRO A 19 -13.16 10.54 -8.89
CA PRO A 19 -11.88 10.98 -9.42
C PRO A 19 -11.39 12.18 -8.59
N LEU A 20 -10.15 12.10 -8.10
CA LEU A 20 -9.52 13.18 -7.35
C LEU A 20 -9.57 14.48 -8.16
N GLN A 21 -10.20 15.52 -7.60
CA GLN A 21 -10.22 16.82 -8.25
C GLN A 21 -8.83 17.44 -8.17
N ARG A 22 -8.53 18.32 -9.13
CA ARG A 22 -7.24 19.02 -9.15
C ARG A 22 -6.98 19.84 -7.88
N GLY A 23 -8.04 20.28 -7.19
CA GLY A 23 -7.96 20.96 -5.90
C GLY A 23 -7.39 20.05 -4.81
N ASP A 24 -7.97 18.87 -4.65
CA ASP A 24 -7.52 17.86 -3.66
C ASP A 24 -6.07 17.44 -3.90
N LEU A 25 -5.66 17.35 -5.18
CA LEU A 25 -4.29 17.03 -5.55
C LEU A 25 -3.25 18.07 -5.09
N ARG A 26 -3.68 19.32 -4.86
CA ARG A 26 -2.81 20.42 -4.40
C ARG A 26 -2.66 20.47 -2.88
N ASP A 27 -3.60 19.88 -2.15
CA ASP A 27 -3.53 19.79 -0.68
C ASP A 27 -2.61 18.67 -0.21
N PHE A 28 -2.29 17.72 -1.12
CA PHE A 28 -1.22 16.77 -0.85
C PHE A 28 0.08 17.52 -0.61
N PRO A 29 0.85 17.13 0.43
CA PRO A 29 2.20 17.61 0.60
C PRO A 29 2.93 17.52 -0.74
N SER A 30 3.52 18.64 -1.16
CA SER A 30 4.38 18.71 -2.34
C SER A 30 5.53 17.71 -2.29
N VAL A 31 5.79 17.18 -1.09
CA VAL A 31 6.88 16.27 -0.75
C VAL A 31 6.31 14.98 -0.14
N GLY A 32 5.77 14.11 -1.00
CA GLY A 32 5.41 12.72 -0.67
C GLY A 32 4.10 12.58 0.13
N THR A 33 3.15 11.84 -0.44
CA THR A 33 1.95 11.37 0.27
C THR A 33 2.01 9.85 0.31
N VAL A 34 1.83 9.27 1.49
CA VAL A 34 1.59 7.82 1.62
C VAL A 34 0.10 7.60 1.55
N ILE A 35 -0.35 6.93 0.51
CA ILE A 35 -1.75 6.57 0.32
C ILE A 35 -1.86 5.06 0.57
N PRO A 36 -2.65 4.61 1.56
CA PRO A 36 -2.94 3.20 1.73
C PRO A 36 -3.68 2.69 0.49
N VAL A 37 -3.24 1.55 -0.05
CA VAL A 37 -3.89 0.92 -1.21
C VAL A 37 -4.57 -0.36 -0.75
N TYR A 38 -5.89 -0.39 -0.88
CA TYR A 38 -6.69 -1.60 -0.70
C TYR A 38 -6.74 -2.39 -2.00
N ILE A 39 -6.84 -3.71 -1.88
CA ILE A 39 -6.76 -4.64 -2.99
C ILE A 39 -8.06 -5.45 -3.02
N GLU A 40 -8.89 -5.20 -4.04
CA GLU A 40 -10.16 -5.91 -4.27
C GLU A 40 -9.94 -7.18 -5.09
N MET A 41 -8.91 -7.95 -4.75
CA MET A 41 -8.56 -9.18 -5.44
C MET A 41 -8.09 -10.24 -4.44
N PRO A 42 -8.42 -11.51 -4.65
CA PRO A 42 -7.91 -12.58 -3.80
C PRO A 42 -6.39 -12.74 -3.98
N ILE A 43 -5.71 -13.14 -2.91
CA ILE A 43 -4.24 -13.13 -2.82
C ILE A 43 -3.54 -14.01 -3.87
N ASN A 44 -4.21 -15.08 -4.30
CA ASN A 44 -3.76 -16.00 -5.35
C ASN A 44 -3.69 -15.33 -6.74
N GLU A 45 -4.63 -14.42 -7.04
CA GLU A 45 -4.62 -13.60 -8.26
C GLU A 45 -3.66 -12.42 -8.16
N LEU A 46 -3.39 -12.00 -6.93
CA LEU A 46 -2.54 -10.86 -6.63
C LEU A 46 -1.06 -11.16 -6.81
N ARG A 47 -0.59 -12.27 -6.22
CA ARG A 47 0.81 -12.69 -6.22
C ARG A 47 1.48 -12.61 -7.60
N PRO A 48 0.91 -13.16 -8.68
CA PRO A 48 1.56 -13.12 -9.99
C PRO A 48 1.63 -11.73 -10.62
N ARG A 49 0.88 -10.73 -10.10
CA ARG A 49 0.91 -9.35 -10.62
C ARG A 49 1.98 -8.47 -9.95
N PHE A 50 2.52 -8.88 -8.81
CA PHE A 50 3.54 -8.11 -8.11
C PHE A 50 4.94 -8.71 -8.32
N PRO A 51 5.95 -7.85 -8.50
CA PRO A 51 7.33 -8.29 -8.42
C PRO A 51 7.69 -8.68 -6.99
N GLU A 52 8.86 -9.29 -6.82
CA GLU A 52 9.43 -9.54 -5.50
C GLU A 52 9.62 -8.24 -4.69
N ILE A 53 9.82 -8.38 -3.39
CA ILE A 53 10.06 -7.25 -2.49
C ILE A 53 11.33 -6.51 -2.95
N GLY A 54 11.29 -5.17 -2.92
CA GLY A 54 12.44 -4.31 -3.24
C GLY A 54 12.40 -3.66 -4.61
N HIS A 55 11.43 -4.02 -5.46
CA HIS A 55 11.24 -3.38 -6.76
C HIS A 55 10.38 -2.12 -6.69
N TRP A 56 10.79 -1.09 -7.41
CA TRP A 56 9.95 0.09 -7.64
C TRP A 56 8.92 -0.19 -8.73
N VAL A 57 7.67 0.21 -8.49
CA VAL A 57 6.56 -0.08 -9.39
C VAL A 57 5.75 1.16 -9.73
N LYS A 58 5.17 1.16 -10.94
CA LYS A 58 4.14 2.09 -11.38
C LYS A 58 2.79 1.39 -11.35
N LEU A 59 1.92 1.86 -10.48
CA LEU A 59 0.51 1.47 -10.44
C LEU A 59 -0.28 2.29 -11.47
N ARG A 60 -1.13 1.62 -12.25
CA ARG A 60 -2.01 2.25 -13.25
C ARG A 60 -3.46 1.82 -13.01
N ASN A 61 -4.40 2.68 -13.39
CA ASN A 61 -5.84 2.49 -13.20
C ASN A 61 -6.18 2.20 -11.72
N LEU A 62 -5.56 2.94 -10.81
CA LEU A 62 -6.01 2.98 -9.42
C LEU A 62 -7.23 3.89 -9.34
N THR A 63 -8.27 3.41 -8.69
CA THR A 63 -9.36 4.25 -8.20
C THR A 63 -8.96 4.81 -6.85
N PHE A 64 -9.51 5.95 -6.47
CA PHE A 64 -9.34 6.52 -5.14
C PHE A 64 -10.72 6.71 -4.53
N CYS A 65 -10.84 6.44 -3.24
CA CYS A 65 -12.02 6.79 -2.46
C CYS A 65 -11.62 7.27 -1.08
N THR A 66 -12.57 7.94 -0.43
CA THR A 66 -12.44 8.37 0.96
C THR A 66 -13.21 7.40 1.83
N ARG A 67 -12.54 6.71 2.75
CA ARG A 67 -13.15 5.80 3.71
C ARG A 67 -12.85 6.30 5.12
N SER A 68 -13.89 6.56 5.91
CA SER A 68 -13.77 7.11 7.27
C SER A 68 -12.94 8.40 7.35
N GLY A 69 -13.05 9.26 6.33
CA GLY A 69 -12.28 10.51 6.23
C GLY A 69 -10.81 10.34 5.80
N LEU A 70 -10.36 9.11 5.52
CA LEU A 70 -9.02 8.83 5.01
C LEU A 70 -9.08 8.50 3.51
N TRP A 71 -8.19 9.10 2.73
CA TRP A 71 -8.02 8.73 1.33
C TRP A 71 -7.31 7.40 1.20
N GLN A 72 -7.87 6.52 0.38
CA GLN A 72 -7.26 5.24 0.04
C GLN A 72 -7.31 5.01 -1.47
N GLY A 73 -6.27 4.39 -2.00
CA GLY A 73 -6.28 3.82 -3.34
C GLY A 73 -7.01 2.47 -3.31
N VAL A 74 -7.69 2.14 -4.39
CA VAL A 74 -8.33 0.85 -4.58
C VAL A 74 -7.79 0.23 -5.86
N MET A 75 -7.24 -0.97 -5.72
CA MET A 75 -6.70 -1.75 -6.80
C MET A 75 -7.70 -2.84 -7.20
N SER A 76 -8.30 -2.68 -8.37
CA SER A 76 -9.27 -3.60 -8.93
C SER A 76 -8.63 -4.51 -9.98
N TYR A 77 -9.41 -5.42 -10.55
CA TYR A 77 -8.98 -6.31 -11.64
C TYR A 77 -8.48 -5.54 -12.88
N GLN A 78 -8.90 -4.28 -13.08
CA GLN A 78 -8.46 -3.41 -14.18
C GLN A 78 -7.14 -2.68 -13.89
N SER A 79 -6.71 -2.66 -12.63
CA SER A 79 -5.46 -2.05 -12.22
C SER A 79 -4.26 -2.88 -12.67
N LYS A 80 -3.16 -2.18 -12.98
CA LYS A 80 -1.94 -2.80 -13.49
C LYS A 80 -0.72 -2.34 -12.71
N VAL A 81 0.18 -3.28 -12.43
CA VAL A 81 1.48 -3.04 -11.80
C VAL A 81 2.55 -3.21 -12.87
N HIS A 82 3.45 -2.24 -12.99
CA HIS A 82 4.60 -2.33 -13.90
C HIS A 82 5.89 -2.03 -13.13
N ILE A 83 6.91 -2.87 -13.32
CA ILE A 83 8.26 -2.54 -12.86
C ILE A 83 8.75 -1.34 -13.67
N ILE A 84 9.33 -0.35 -13.00
CA ILE A 84 9.92 0.82 -13.68
C ILE A 84 11.36 0.52 -14.14
N SER A 85 11.89 1.30 -15.07
CA SER A 85 13.28 1.14 -15.50
C SER A 85 14.27 1.52 -14.38
N SER A 86 15.48 0.96 -14.44
CA SER A 86 16.55 1.24 -13.47
C SER A 86 16.86 2.75 -13.35
N GLU A 87 16.88 3.47 -14.47
CA GLU A 87 17.08 4.93 -14.49
C GLU A 87 16.00 5.67 -13.68
N MET A 88 14.73 5.28 -13.86
CA MET A 88 13.63 5.88 -13.09
C MET A 88 13.72 5.49 -11.61
N GLU A 89 14.09 4.25 -11.32
CA GLU A 89 14.29 3.76 -9.97
C GLU A 89 15.37 4.53 -9.22
N GLU A 90 16.55 4.72 -9.82
CA GLU A 90 17.65 5.49 -9.21
C GLU A 90 17.22 6.94 -8.92
N ARG A 91 16.48 7.54 -9.85
CA ARG A 91 15.91 8.87 -9.65
C ARG A 91 14.93 8.89 -8.48
N TYR A 92 13.96 7.98 -8.43
CA TYR A 92 12.99 7.96 -7.33
C TYR A 92 13.62 7.60 -5.99
N LYS A 93 14.65 6.73 -5.98
CA LYS A 93 15.44 6.45 -4.78
C LYS A 93 16.11 7.74 -4.28
N ARG A 94 16.79 8.48 -5.15
CA ARG A 94 17.42 9.76 -4.78
C ARG A 94 16.40 10.75 -4.25
N ASP A 95 15.31 10.96 -4.99
CA ASP A 95 14.22 11.84 -4.58
C ASP A 95 13.68 11.40 -3.20
N SER A 96 13.45 10.10 -2.98
CA SER A 96 12.93 9.59 -1.69
C SER A 96 13.87 9.84 -0.52
N VAL A 97 15.19 9.69 -0.71
CA VAL A 97 16.19 9.97 0.31
C VAL A 97 16.28 11.47 0.61
N GLU A 98 16.22 12.33 -0.40
CA GLU A 98 16.15 13.78 -0.21
C GLU A 98 14.88 14.20 0.54
N ARG A 99 13.74 13.53 0.25
CA ARG A 99 12.48 13.73 0.98
C ARG A 99 12.58 13.32 2.44
N LEU A 100 13.30 12.25 2.76
CA LEU A 100 13.55 11.81 4.15
C LEU A 100 14.43 12.81 4.92
N LYS A 101 15.37 13.48 4.24
CA LYS A 101 16.26 14.49 4.84
C LYS A 101 15.56 15.83 5.11
N THR A 102 14.58 16.16 4.28
CA THR A 102 13.71 17.30 4.52
C THR A 102 12.72 16.87 5.59
N GLU A 103 12.47 17.65 6.64
CA GLU A 103 11.49 17.35 7.71
C GLU A 103 10.05 17.34 7.18
N SER A 104 9.78 16.46 6.23
CA SER A 104 8.47 16.25 5.62
C SER A 104 7.59 15.57 6.66
N ARG A 105 6.32 15.99 6.70
CA ARG A 105 5.31 15.43 7.60
C ARG A 105 4.91 14.05 7.09
N TRP A 106 5.74 13.05 7.35
CA TRP A 106 5.35 11.66 7.16
C TRP A 106 4.18 11.34 8.09
N PRO A 107 3.20 10.54 7.63
CA PRO A 107 2.20 10.02 8.55
C PRO A 107 2.88 9.32 9.72
N GLN A 108 2.36 9.49 10.93
CA GLN A 108 2.98 8.99 12.16
C GLN A 108 3.22 7.46 12.13
N TRP A 109 2.45 6.74 11.31
CA TRP A 109 2.54 5.29 11.11
C TRP A 109 3.65 4.87 10.14
N CYS A 110 4.22 5.79 9.38
CA CYS A 110 5.29 5.48 8.44
C CYS A 110 6.63 5.41 9.18
N PRO A 111 7.48 4.40 8.87
CA PRO A 111 8.84 4.36 9.39
C PRO A 111 9.58 5.65 9.01
N LYS A 112 10.09 6.38 10.01
CA LYS A 112 10.88 7.60 9.79
C LYS A 112 12.30 7.31 9.29
N THR A 113 12.67 6.04 9.23
CA THR A 113 13.93 5.52 8.74
C THR A 113 13.65 4.40 7.74
N LEU A 114 14.43 4.35 6.66
CA LEU A 114 14.35 3.28 5.66
C LEU A 114 14.82 1.92 6.24
N ASP A 115 15.62 1.96 7.31
CA ASP A 115 16.35 0.82 7.86
C ASP A 115 15.52 -0.11 8.76
N GLY A 116 14.21 0.14 8.87
CA GLY A 116 13.36 -0.60 9.81
C GLY A 116 13.74 -0.35 11.28
N ILE A 117 12.97 -0.90 12.21
CA ILE A 117 13.27 -0.82 13.65
C ILE A 117 14.32 -1.89 14.05
N THR A 118 14.42 -2.94 13.24
CA THR A 118 15.26 -4.12 13.51
C THR A 118 15.98 -4.52 12.23
N VAL A 119 17.28 -4.80 12.35
CA VAL A 119 18.10 -5.35 11.26
C VAL A 119 18.27 -6.85 11.50
N THR A 120 17.98 -7.67 10.50
CA THR A 120 18.22 -9.12 10.54
C THR A 120 19.63 -9.42 10.03
N ASN A 121 20.38 -10.25 10.74
CA ASN A 121 21.73 -10.70 10.33
C ASN A 121 21.71 -11.84 9.29
N CYS A 122 20.55 -12.18 8.75
CA CYS A 122 20.38 -13.32 7.87
C CYS A 122 20.07 -12.87 6.44
N GLU A 123 21.03 -13.05 5.54
CA GLU A 123 20.82 -12.90 4.10
C GLU A 123 20.20 -14.18 3.52
N GLY A 124 19.20 -14.03 2.65
CA GLY A 124 18.65 -15.14 1.86
C GLY A 124 17.60 -16.04 2.55
N ILE A 125 17.06 -15.66 3.72
CA ILE A 125 15.96 -16.40 4.35
C ILE A 125 14.63 -16.10 3.63
N ARG A 126 13.84 -17.16 3.37
CA ARG A 126 12.48 -17.01 2.86
C ARG A 126 11.58 -16.39 3.93
N PHE A 127 10.89 -15.31 3.56
CA PHE A 127 9.88 -14.71 4.41
C PHE A 127 8.74 -15.71 4.67
N SER A 128 8.35 -15.84 5.94
CA SER A 128 7.16 -16.59 6.36
C SER A 128 6.16 -15.59 6.93
N THR A 129 4.88 -15.76 6.63
CA THR A 129 3.84 -14.94 7.25
C THR A 129 3.65 -15.37 8.70
N LEU A 130 3.07 -14.48 9.52
CA LEU A 130 2.68 -14.86 10.88
C LEU A 130 1.76 -16.09 10.87
N MET A 131 0.85 -16.18 9.89
CA MET A 131 -0.04 -17.32 9.71
C MET A 131 0.75 -18.61 9.48
N ASP A 132 1.72 -18.60 8.56
CA ASP A 132 2.56 -19.77 8.27
C ASP A 132 3.28 -20.27 9.53
N VAL A 133 3.70 -19.37 10.41
CA VAL A 133 4.37 -19.70 11.68
C VAL A 133 3.39 -20.29 12.69
N ILE A 134 2.19 -19.71 12.84
CA ILE A 134 1.21 -20.20 13.83
C ILE A 134 0.51 -21.49 13.40
N THR A 135 0.43 -21.77 12.09
CA THR A 135 -0.13 -23.02 11.57
C THR A 135 0.93 -24.08 11.29
N HIS A 136 2.21 -23.80 11.54
CA HIS A 136 3.25 -24.81 11.42
C HIS A 136 3.07 -25.86 12.52
N SER A 137 2.78 -27.09 12.13
CA SER A 137 2.89 -28.24 13.02
C SER A 137 4.36 -28.45 13.39
N GLN A 138 4.67 -28.61 14.67
CA GLN A 138 6.00 -29.03 15.12
C GLN A 138 6.39 -30.39 14.57
#